data_AF-A0A962E7A7-F1
#
_entry.id   AF-A0A962E7A7-F1
#
_cell.length_a   1.000
_cell.length_b   1.000
_cell.length_c   1.000
_cell.angle_alpha   90.00
_cell.angle_beta   90.00
_cell.angle_gamma   90.00
#
_symmetry.space_group_name_H-M   'P 1'
#
loop_
_entity.id
_entity.type
_entity.pdbx_description
1 polymer ?
#
loop_
_entity_poly.entity_id
_entity_poly.type
_entity_poly.pdbx_seq_one_letter_code
_entity_poly.pdbx_strand_id
1 'polypeptide(L)'
;MEVIGGDYRVGVDAETQTASFSGTLRLNGADEYAPIQELLDELLSNNQDGGCTWDLRELQFLNSSGINMLYQLVIKARRMGNVKMRVIGSKEVAWQGKSLGNMTRFMPGLELSVE
;
A
#
# COMPACT_ATOMS: atom_id res chain seq x y z
N MET A 1 -10.96 -2.32 9.28
CA MET A 1 -10.01 -3.15 10.05
C MET A 1 -8.68 -2.43 10.13
N GLU A 2 -7.87 -2.63 11.17
CA GLU A 2 -6.60 -1.91 11.31
C GLU A 2 -5.50 -2.75 11.97
N VAL A 3 -4.25 -2.44 11.61
CA VAL A 3 -3.02 -2.92 12.25
C VAL A 3 -2.33 -1.70 12.84
N ILE A 4 -2.11 -1.72 14.16
CA ILE A 4 -1.40 -0.67 14.89
C ILE A 4 -0.14 -1.28 15.49
N GLY A 5 1.01 -0.67 15.20
CA GLY A 5 2.27 -0.93 15.89
C GLY A 5 2.75 0.31 16.63
N GLY A 6 3.97 0.26 17.17
CA GLY A 6 4.51 1.33 18.02
C GLY A 6 4.37 2.72 17.42
N ASP A 7 4.92 2.91 16.21
CA ASP A 7 4.96 4.22 15.54
C ASP A 7 4.21 4.24 14.21
N TYR A 8 3.37 3.23 13.92
CA TYR A 8 2.64 3.15 12.64
C TYR A 8 1.20 2.67 12.80
N ARG A 9 0.38 3.05 11.83
CA ARG A 9 -0.98 2.52 11.67
C ARG A 9 -1.25 2.26 10.20
N VAL A 10 -1.86 1.09 9.93
CA VAL A 10 -2.44 0.74 8.64
C VAL A 10 -3.91 0.43 8.85
N GLY A 11 -4.79 1.23 8.29
CA GLY A 11 -6.24 1.04 8.41
C GLY A 11 -6.88 0.81 7.05
N VAL A 12 -7.94 0.00 7.01
CA VAL A 12 -8.77 -0.22 5.83
C VAL A 12 -10.19 0.24 6.11
N ASP A 13 -10.68 1.11 5.24
CA ASP A 13 -12.07 1.49 5.10
C ASP A 13 -12.70 0.66 3.95
N ALA A 14 -13.68 -0.17 4.31
CA ALA A 14 -14.36 -1.05 3.38
C ALA A 14 -15.41 -0.32 2.54
N GLU A 15 -15.93 0.82 2.98
CA GLU A 15 -16.92 1.59 2.20
C GLU A 15 -16.23 2.30 1.03
N THR A 16 -15.06 2.88 1.28
CA THR A 16 -14.27 3.60 0.28
C THR A 16 -13.21 2.75 -0.40
N GLN A 17 -13.04 1.49 0.04
CA GLN A 17 -12.00 0.59 -0.45
C GLN A 17 -10.60 1.21 -0.35
N THR A 18 -10.34 1.91 0.75
CA THR A 18 -9.12 2.67 0.97
C THR A 18 -8.28 2.10 2.11
N ALA A 19 -7.02 1.77 1.82
CA ALA A 19 -6.01 1.48 2.83
C ALA A 19 -5.21 2.76 3.13
N SER A 20 -5.20 3.21 4.38
CA SER A 20 -4.46 4.38 4.84
C SER A 20 -3.25 3.98 5.68
N PHE A 21 -2.09 4.49 5.33
CA PHE A 21 -0.82 4.23 6.00
C PHE A 21 -0.31 5.51 6.67
N SER A 22 0.12 5.40 7.93
CA SER A 22 0.65 6.54 8.67
C SER A 22 1.81 6.16 9.59
N GLY A 23 2.69 7.12 9.85
CA GLY A 23 3.78 7.01 10.82
C GLY A 23 5.08 6.41 10.24
N THR A 24 5.78 5.63 11.04
CA THR A 24 7.10 5.04 10.74
C THR A 24 7.03 3.53 10.76
N LEU A 25 7.14 2.92 9.58
CA LEU A 25 7.00 1.49 9.40
C LEU A 25 8.40 0.87 9.15
N ARG A 26 9.02 0.38 10.22
CA ARG A 26 10.39 -0.17 10.24
C ARG A 26 10.43 -1.57 10.88
N LEU A 27 9.76 -2.53 10.24
CA LEU A 27 9.67 -3.90 10.73
C LEU A 27 10.81 -4.80 10.23
N ASN A 28 11.20 -5.80 11.01
CA ASN A 28 12.39 -6.64 10.80
C ASN A 28 12.15 -7.86 9.91
N GLY A 29 11.60 -7.64 8.71
CA GLY A 29 11.45 -8.69 7.70
C GLY A 29 10.01 -9.19 7.55
N ALA A 30 9.83 -10.15 6.63
CA ALA A 30 8.52 -10.52 6.08
C ALA A 30 7.50 -10.95 7.15
N ASP A 31 7.93 -11.67 8.19
CA ASP A 31 7.03 -12.19 9.22
C ASP A 31 6.34 -11.07 10.01
N GLU A 32 7.06 -9.99 10.32
CA GLU A 32 6.47 -8.85 11.01
C GLU A 32 5.50 -8.06 10.11
N TYR A 33 5.67 -8.14 8.79
CA TYR A 33 4.75 -7.55 7.82
C TYR A 33 3.49 -8.39 7.56
N ALA A 34 3.46 -9.65 7.99
CA ALA A 34 2.36 -10.57 7.68
C ALA A 34 0.96 -10.00 8.02
N PRO A 35 0.73 -9.37 9.20
CA PRO A 35 -0.59 -8.82 9.52
C PRO A 35 -1.04 -7.70 8.57
N ILE A 36 -0.08 -6.89 8.09
CA ILE A 36 -0.35 -5.81 7.13
C ILE A 36 -0.65 -6.42 5.76
N GLN A 37 0.11 -7.44 5.36
CA GLN A 37 -0.09 -8.12 4.10
C GLN A 37 -1.46 -8.82 4.05
N GLU A 38 -1.85 -9.51 5.13
CA GLU A 38 -3.17 -10.14 5.28
C GLU A 38 -4.30 -9.11 5.17
N LEU A 39 -4.20 -7.99 5.90
CA LEU A 39 -5.19 -6.91 5.83
C LEU A 39 -5.39 -6.37 4.40
N LEU A 40 -4.29 -6.18 3.67
CA LEU A 40 -4.33 -5.67 2.28
C LEU A 40 -4.80 -6.75 1.30
N ASP A 41 -4.44 -8.01 1.54
CA ASP A 41 -4.91 -9.14 0.75
C ASP A 41 -6.42 -9.34 0.87
N GLU A 42 -6.99 -9.15 2.05
CA GLU A 42 -8.44 -9.15 2.27
C GLU A 42 -9.11 -8.00 1.53
N LEU A 43 -8.55 -6.79 1.59
CA LEU A 43 -9.06 -5.64 0.84
C LEU A 43 -9.10 -5.94 -0.66
N LEU A 44 -8.03 -6.50 -1.23
CA LEU A 44 -7.98 -6.88 -2.64
C LEU A 44 -8.99 -7.99 -2.97
N SER A 45 -9.14 -8.98 -2.09
CA SER A 45 -10.02 -10.14 -2.34
C SER A 45 -11.51 -9.80 -2.25
N ASN A 46 -11.87 -8.86 -1.38
CA ASN A 46 -13.26 -8.41 -1.18
C ASN A 46 -13.74 -7.45 -2.28
N ASN A 47 -12.85 -6.98 -3.15
CA ASN A 47 -13.14 -5.96 -4.15
C ASN A 47 -12.95 -6.47 -5.58
N GLN A 48 -13.72 -7.51 -5.94
CA GLN A 48 -13.48 -8.24 -7.20
C GLN A 48 -13.84 -7.50 -8.49
N ASP A 49 -14.32 -6.25 -8.46
CA ASP A 49 -14.57 -5.46 -9.69
C ASP A 49 -14.42 -3.93 -9.48
N GLY A 50 -13.92 -3.50 -8.32
CA GLY A 50 -13.89 -2.09 -7.92
C GLY A 50 -12.50 -1.46 -7.86
N GLY A 51 -12.50 -0.17 -7.53
CA GLY A 51 -11.28 0.59 -7.28
C GLY A 51 -10.76 0.32 -5.87
N CYS A 52 -9.45 0.17 -5.72
CA CYS A 52 -8.74 0.09 -4.44
C CYS A 52 -7.75 1.25 -4.36
N THR A 53 -7.79 2.01 -3.26
CA THR A 53 -6.90 3.16 -3.03
C THR A 53 -5.95 2.86 -1.89
N TRP A 54 -4.66 3.08 -2.10
CA TRP A 54 -3.68 3.13 -1.01
C TRP A 54 -3.24 4.56 -0.80
N ASP A 55 -3.52 5.11 0.37
CA ASP A 55 -3.11 6.44 0.79
C ASP A 55 -1.92 6.34 1.73
N LEU A 56 -0.76 6.77 1.23
CA LEU A 56 0.51 6.75 1.96
C LEU A 56 0.97 8.15 2.36
N ARG A 57 0.17 9.20 2.18
CA ARG A 57 0.59 10.59 2.43
C ARG A 57 1.17 10.79 3.84
N GLU A 58 0.60 10.12 4.82
CA GLU A 58 1.01 10.22 6.23
C GLU A 58 2.10 9.19 6.63
N LEU A 59 2.56 8.35 5.71
CA LEU A 59 3.62 7.36 5.95
C LEU A 59 5.01 7.99 5.79
N GLN A 60 5.52 8.51 6.89
CA GLN A 60 6.78 9.26 6.96
C GLN A 60 8.00 8.41 6.63
N PHE A 61 7.98 7.13 6.99
CA PHE A 61 9.09 6.23 6.73
C PHE A 61 8.63 4.80 6.45
N LEU A 62 9.32 4.16 5.51
CA LEU A 62 9.17 2.75 5.18
C LEU A 62 10.55 2.16 4.86
N ASN A 63 10.91 1.04 5.50
CA ASN A 63 12.17 0.37 5.20
C ASN A 63 12.11 -0.45 3.90
N SER A 64 13.26 -1.00 3.46
CA SER A 64 13.38 -1.77 2.22
C SER A 64 12.45 -2.99 2.17
N SER A 65 12.31 -3.70 3.29
CA SER A 65 11.39 -4.85 3.40
C SER A 65 9.94 -4.44 3.18
N GLY A 66 9.53 -3.30 3.72
CA GLY A 66 8.19 -2.75 3.53
C GLY A 66 7.92 -2.30 2.10
N ILE A 67 8.91 -1.67 1.46
CA ILE A 67 8.83 -1.32 0.02
C ILE A 67 8.65 -2.58 -0.82
N ASN A 68 9.42 -3.64 -0.53
CA ASN A 68 9.29 -4.91 -1.24
C ASN A 68 7.89 -5.54 -1.02
N MET A 69 7.37 -5.50 0.21
CA MET A 69 6.01 -5.97 0.52
C MET A 69 4.96 -5.24 -0.34
N LEU A 70 5.01 -3.90 -0.42
CA LEU A 70 4.09 -3.13 -1.26
C LEU A 70 4.22 -3.51 -2.73
N TYR A 71 5.45 -3.70 -3.25
CA TYR A 71 5.64 -4.14 -4.64
C TYR A 71 5.05 -5.53 -4.91
N GLN A 72 5.20 -6.48 -3.98
CA GLN A 72 4.61 -7.81 -4.14
C GLN A 72 3.08 -7.76 -4.18
N LEU A 73 2.46 -6.92 -3.34
CA LEU A 73 1.01 -6.70 -3.36
C LEU A 73 0.53 -6.02 -4.64
N VAL A 74 1.26 -5.04 -5.19
CA VAL A 74 0.96 -4.44 -6.51
C VAL A 74 1.04 -5.50 -7.62
N ILE A 75 2.06 -6.35 -7.60
CA ILE A 75 2.20 -7.46 -8.56
C ILE A 75 1.02 -8.44 -8.42
N LYS A 76 0.60 -8.74 -7.18
CA LYS A 76 -0.55 -9.60 -6.90
C LYS A 76 -1.84 -8.99 -7.45
N ALA A 77 -2.13 -7.73 -7.15
CA ALA A 77 -3.29 -7.02 -7.67
C ALA A 77 -3.34 -7.04 -9.22
N ARG A 78 -2.20 -6.80 -9.89
CA ARG A 78 -2.11 -6.94 -11.35
C ARG A 78 -2.46 -8.35 -11.83
N ARG A 79 -1.97 -9.39 -11.16
CA ARG A 79 -2.22 -10.80 -11.54
C ARG A 79 -3.69 -11.20 -11.40
N MET A 80 -4.45 -10.54 -10.53
CA MET A 80 -5.90 -10.75 -10.43
C MET A 80 -6.65 -10.24 -11.66
N GLY A 81 -6.12 -9.23 -12.35
CA GLY A 81 -6.61 -8.76 -13.65
C GLY A 81 -7.89 -7.91 -13.61
N ASN A 82 -8.56 -7.82 -12.47
CA ASN A 82 -9.83 -7.11 -12.26
C ASN A 82 -9.73 -5.93 -11.27
N VAL A 83 -8.57 -5.69 -10.66
CA VAL A 83 -8.38 -4.61 -9.67
C VAL A 83 -7.96 -3.31 -10.36
N LYS A 84 -8.71 -2.22 -10.12
CA LYS A 84 -8.27 -0.86 -10.45
C LYS A 84 -7.56 -0.26 -9.25
N MET A 85 -6.25 -0.05 -9.33
CA MET A 85 -5.46 0.42 -8.19
C MET A 85 -5.09 1.89 -8.33
N ARG A 86 -5.32 2.66 -7.27
CA ARG A 86 -4.83 4.02 -7.09
C ARG A 86 -3.88 4.08 -5.90
N VAL A 87 -2.76 4.77 -6.05
CA VAL A 87 -1.80 5.04 -4.98
C VAL A 87 -1.65 6.55 -4.84
N ILE A 88 -1.80 7.05 -3.62
CA ILE A 88 -1.66 8.46 -3.27
C ILE A 88 -0.48 8.60 -2.33
N GLY A 89 0.45 9.49 -2.67
CA GLY A 89 1.59 9.86 -1.86
C GLY A 89 1.72 11.37 -1.71
N SER A 90 2.71 11.79 -0.94
CA SER A 90 3.05 13.18 -0.65
C SER A 90 4.41 13.55 -1.21
N LYS A 91 4.53 14.76 -1.78
CA LYS A 91 5.82 15.35 -2.17
C LYS A 91 6.70 15.73 -0.98
N GLU A 92 6.11 15.89 0.20
CA GLU A 92 6.83 16.21 1.43
C GLU A 92 7.64 15.02 1.97
N VAL A 93 7.28 13.79 1.56
CA VAL A 93 7.96 12.57 2.00
C VAL A 93 8.92 12.07 0.91
N ALA A 94 10.22 12.32 1.12
CA ALA A 94 11.28 12.14 0.12
C ALA A 94 11.34 10.76 -0.56
N TRP A 95 11.00 9.68 0.15
CA TRP A 95 11.05 8.32 -0.43
C TRP A 95 9.88 8.03 -1.38
N GLN A 96 8.75 8.73 -1.24
CA GLN A 96 7.51 8.37 -1.91
C GLN A 96 7.57 8.64 -3.41
N GLY A 97 8.09 9.79 -3.83
CA GLY A 97 8.19 10.13 -5.26
C GLY A 97 8.94 9.07 -6.08
N LYS A 98 10.08 8.58 -5.56
CA LYS A 98 10.89 7.56 -6.27
C LYS A 98 10.31 6.16 -6.12
N SER A 99 9.97 5.73 -4.91
CA SER A 99 9.58 4.34 -4.67
C SER A 99 8.15 4.04 -5.13
N LEU A 100 7.18 4.93 -4.88
CA LEU A 100 5.82 4.75 -5.41
C LEU A 100 5.82 4.82 -6.94
N GLY A 101 6.68 5.67 -7.52
CA GLY A 101 6.90 5.74 -8.97
C GLY A 101 7.26 4.39 -9.60
N ASN A 102 8.03 3.55 -8.89
CA ASN A 102 8.40 2.22 -9.39
C ASN A 102 7.21 1.24 -9.42
N MET A 103 6.14 1.49 -8.66
CA MET A 103 4.95 0.61 -8.67
C MET A 103 4.30 0.56 -10.05
N THR A 104 4.36 1.65 -10.81
CA THR A 104 3.84 1.71 -12.19
C THR A 104 4.57 0.74 -13.13
N ARG A 105 5.82 0.37 -12.84
CA ARG A 105 6.57 -0.65 -13.60
C ARG A 105 6.03 -2.06 -13.34
N PHE A 106 5.53 -2.29 -12.12
CA PHE A 106 4.91 -3.56 -11.73
C PHE A 106 3.44 -3.63 -12.13
N MET A 107 2.74 -2.50 -12.25
CA MET A 107 1.36 -2.44 -12.72
C MET A 107 1.17 -1.17 -13.58
N PRO A 108 1.34 -1.25 -14.92
CA PRO A 108 1.25 -0.08 -15.79
C PRO A 108 -0.09 0.68 -15.76
N GLY A 109 -1.18 0.01 -15.37
CA GLY A 109 -2.51 0.61 -15.20
C GLY A 109 -2.77 1.20 -13.81
N LEU A 110 -1.77 1.26 -12.93
CA LEU A 110 -1.88 1.85 -11.59
C LEU A 110 -1.91 3.38 -11.71
N GLU A 111 -2.92 3.99 -11.11
CA GLU A 111 -3.02 5.45 -11.01
C GLU A 111 -2.19 5.96 -9.83
N LEU A 112 -1.10 6.68 -10.12
CA LEU A 112 -0.24 7.26 -9.08
C LEU A 112 -0.45 8.78 -9.00
N SER A 113 -0.80 9.28 -7.82
CA SER A 113 -0.79 10.71 -7.49
C SER A 113 0.23 10.97 -6.38
N VAL A 114 1.18 11.87 -6.62
CA VAL A 114 2.11 12.35 -5.58
C VAL A 114 1.91 13.86 -5.47
N GLU A 115 1.25 14.27 -4.38
CA GLU A 115 0.71 15.62 -4.22
C GLU A 115 1.58 16.49 -3.33
#